data_AF-A0A2T3G8U4-F1
#
_entry.id   AF-A0A2T3G8U4-F1
#
_cell.length_a   1.000
_cell.length_b   1.000
_cell.length_c   1.000
_cell.angle_alpha   90.00
_cell.angle_beta   90.00
_cell.angle_gamma   90.00
#
_symmetry.space_group_name_H-M   'P 1'
#
loop_
_entity.id
_entity.type
_entity.pdbx_description
1 polymer ?
#
loop_
_entity_poly.entity_id
_entity_poly.type
_entity_poly.pdbx_seq_one_letter_code
_entity_poly.pdbx_strand_id
1 'polypeptide(L)'
;MPPQPQHGHHHNEHRHDDQLFRDQTTLVRLLEHLDHAVEDASATHSPDDLFADRVRFNSVAMEMTQAQECARRLSEDYRRIMPNLPWAELRALRNALVHDYDEIDVESLYDTVTQDVPALATRLRPVVEAILHET
;
A
#
# COMPACT_ATOMS: atom_id res chain seq x y z
N MET A 1 -43.15 32.48 -25.81
CA MET A 1 -41.91 32.24 -25.03
C MET A 1 -41.49 30.79 -25.26
N PRO A 2 -40.26 30.50 -25.69
CA PRO A 2 -39.79 29.12 -25.82
C PRO A 2 -39.35 28.56 -24.43
N PRO A 3 -39.47 27.25 -24.18
CA PRO A 3 -39.03 26.63 -22.94
C PRO A 3 -37.49 26.48 -22.91
N GLN A 4 -36.90 26.60 -21.73
CA GLN A 4 -35.46 26.40 -21.53
C GLN A 4 -35.08 24.90 -21.54
N PRO A 5 -33.87 24.54 -22.00
CA PRO A 5 -33.43 23.15 -22.00
C PRO A 5 -32.96 22.72 -20.60
N GLN A 6 -33.41 21.53 -20.22
CA GLN A 6 -33.10 20.86 -18.96
C GLN A 6 -31.63 20.41 -18.98
N HIS A 7 -30.83 20.86 -18.00
CA HIS A 7 -29.45 20.42 -17.84
C HIS A 7 -29.44 18.99 -17.25
N GLY A 8 -29.31 18.00 -18.14
CA GLY A 8 -29.11 16.60 -17.76
C GLY A 8 -27.73 16.37 -17.13
N HIS A 9 -27.71 15.81 -15.93
CA HIS A 9 -26.54 15.36 -15.21
C HIS A 9 -25.80 14.25 -15.97
N HIS A 10 -24.65 14.57 -16.58
CA HIS A 10 -23.67 13.61 -17.12
C HIS A 10 -22.26 13.95 -16.61
N HIS A 11 -22.04 13.93 -15.29
CA HIS A 11 -20.73 14.23 -14.72
C HIS A 11 -20.22 13.19 -13.70
N ASN A 12 -20.96 12.09 -13.48
CA ASN A 12 -20.66 11.16 -12.39
C ASN A 12 -19.94 9.87 -12.84
N GLU A 13 -20.25 9.34 -14.02
CA GLU A 13 -19.71 8.03 -14.46
C GLU A 13 -18.20 8.08 -14.75
N HIS A 14 -17.72 9.11 -15.45
CA HIS A 14 -16.27 9.27 -15.73
C HIS A 14 -15.42 9.41 -14.46
N ARG A 15 -15.97 9.98 -13.37
CA ARG A 15 -15.23 10.19 -12.12
C ARG A 15 -15.00 8.89 -11.33
N HIS A 16 -15.91 7.92 -11.48
CA HIS A 16 -15.84 6.63 -10.80
C HIS A 16 -14.83 5.70 -11.48
N ASP A 17 -14.81 5.64 -12.82
CA ASP A 17 -13.82 4.87 -13.58
C ASP A 17 -12.40 5.39 -13.32
N ASP A 18 -12.24 6.72 -13.31
CA ASP A 18 -10.99 7.38 -12.96
C ASP A 18 -10.52 7.05 -11.54
N GLN A 19 -11.45 6.87 -10.60
CA GLN A 19 -11.12 6.55 -9.20
C GLN A 19 -10.72 5.08 -9.05
N LEU A 20 -11.45 4.16 -9.68
CA LEU A 20 -11.12 2.73 -9.68
C LEU A 20 -9.71 2.50 -10.26
N PHE A 21 -9.41 3.10 -11.39
CA PHE A 21 -8.09 3.00 -12.01
C PHE A 21 -6.98 3.52 -11.10
N ARG A 22 -7.21 4.63 -10.39
CA ARG A 22 -6.27 5.16 -9.39
C ARG A 22 -6.07 4.21 -8.22
N ASP A 23 -7.15 3.62 -7.70
CA ASP A 23 -7.08 2.67 -6.59
C ASP A 23 -6.34 1.39 -6.97
N GLN A 24 -6.62 0.85 -8.16
CA GLN A 24 -5.90 -0.30 -8.73
C GLN A 24 -4.40 -0.01 -8.90
N THR A 25 -4.06 1.13 -9.52
CA THR A 25 -2.65 1.56 -9.66
C THR A 25 -1.98 1.76 -8.31
N THR A 26 -2.72 2.28 -7.31
CA THR A 26 -2.21 2.46 -5.95
C THR A 26 -1.94 1.12 -5.28
N LEU A 27 -2.79 0.10 -5.49
CA LEU A 27 -2.58 -1.24 -4.97
C LEU A 27 -1.37 -1.93 -5.60
N VAL A 28 -1.14 -1.74 -6.90
CA VAL A 28 0.06 -2.23 -7.61
C VAL A 28 1.32 -1.65 -6.95
N ARG A 29 1.39 -0.32 -6.82
CA ARG A 29 2.53 0.37 -6.19
C ARG A 29 2.75 -0.03 -4.74
N LEU A 30 1.65 -0.25 -4.00
CA LEU A 30 1.72 -0.75 -2.64
C LEU A 30 2.47 -2.08 -2.59
N LEU A 31 2.09 -3.03 -3.46
CA LEU A 31 2.77 -4.33 -3.52
C LEU A 31 4.23 -4.20 -3.93
N GLU A 32 4.56 -3.34 -4.89
CA GLU A 32 5.96 -3.05 -5.28
C GLU A 32 6.79 -2.58 -4.08
N HIS A 33 6.26 -1.63 -3.30
CA HIS A 33 6.94 -1.14 -2.09
C HIS A 33 7.14 -2.24 -1.03
N LEU A 34 6.14 -3.11 -0.83
CA LEU A 34 6.27 -4.25 0.08
C LEU A 34 7.35 -5.24 -0.40
N ASP A 35 7.39 -5.55 -1.70
CA ASP A 35 8.37 -6.47 -2.27
C ASP A 35 9.80 -5.91 -2.17
N HIS A 36 10.01 -4.62 -2.46
CA HIS A 36 11.33 -3.97 -2.29
C HIS A 36 11.78 -3.97 -0.84
N ALA A 37 10.88 -3.67 0.12
CA ALA A 37 11.22 -3.69 1.54
C ALA A 37 11.70 -5.09 1.98
N VAL A 38 11.01 -6.15 1.53
CA VAL A 38 11.39 -7.54 1.80
C VAL A 38 12.74 -7.89 1.16
N GLU A 39 12.95 -7.50 -0.10
CA GLU A 39 14.19 -7.74 -0.82
C GLU A 39 15.38 -7.07 -0.11
N ASP A 40 15.25 -5.80 0.27
CA ASP A 40 16.30 -5.06 0.94
C ASP A 40 16.64 -5.61 2.32
N ALA A 41 15.61 -6.02 3.08
CA ALA A 41 15.77 -6.64 4.39
C ALA A 41 16.41 -8.04 4.31
N SER A 42 16.21 -8.78 3.21
CA SER A 42 16.73 -10.15 3.03
C SER A 42 18.27 -10.24 3.06
N ALA A 43 18.96 -9.12 2.83
CA ALA A 43 20.42 -9.03 2.92
C ALA A 43 20.94 -8.86 4.36
N THR A 44 20.06 -8.85 5.36
CA THR A 44 20.37 -8.64 6.78
C THR A 44 19.79 -9.79 7.62
N HIS A 45 20.44 -10.14 8.73
CA HIS A 45 20.09 -11.34 9.51
C HIS A 45 19.57 -11.02 10.93
N SER A 46 19.51 -9.74 11.28
CA SER A 46 18.99 -9.25 12.55
C SER A 46 18.61 -7.77 12.45
N PRO A 47 17.81 -7.24 13.40
CA PRO A 47 17.54 -5.81 13.51
C PRO A 47 18.84 -4.98 13.65
N ASP A 48 19.82 -5.47 14.40
CA ASP A 48 21.12 -4.80 14.57
C ASP A 48 21.91 -4.71 13.26
N ASP A 49 21.90 -5.77 12.44
CA ASP A 49 22.55 -5.77 11.12
C ASP A 49 21.86 -4.76 10.19
N LEU A 50 20.52 -4.71 10.21
CA LEU A 50 19.76 -3.75 9.44
C LEU A 50 20.09 -2.32 9.88
N PHE A 51 20.11 -2.06 11.19
CA PHE A 51 20.40 -0.74 11.75
C PHE A 51 21.83 -0.27 11.42
N ALA A 52 22.80 -1.20 11.40
CA ALA A 52 24.19 -0.90 11.07
C ALA A 52 24.38 -0.54 9.59
N ASP A 53 23.58 -1.11 8.68
CA ASP A 53 23.57 -0.74 7.26
C ASP A 53 22.60 0.42 7.00
N ARG A 54 23.11 1.65 7.18
CA ARG A 54 22.34 2.89 6.99
C ARG A 54 21.60 2.97 5.64
N VAL A 55 22.18 2.43 4.56
CA VAL A 55 21.54 2.51 3.24
C VAL A 55 20.32 1.60 3.21
N ARG A 56 20.45 0.36 3.69
CA ARG A 56 19.35 -0.60 3.76
C ARG A 56 18.28 -0.19 4.75
N PHE A 57 18.67 0.24 5.95
CA PHE A 57 17.72 0.75 6.94
C PHE A 57 16.85 1.86 6.36
N ASN A 58 17.46 2.86 5.72
CA ASN A 58 16.72 3.97 5.11
C ASN A 58 15.84 3.51 3.93
N SER A 59 16.33 2.55 3.14
CA SER A 59 15.56 1.97 2.03
C SER A 59 14.30 1.28 2.55
N VAL A 60 14.46 0.31 3.47
CA VAL A 60 13.35 -0.43 4.09
C VAL A 60 12.37 0.51 4.77
N ALA A 61 12.85 1.49 5.54
CA ALA A 61 12.00 2.47 6.21
C ALA A 61 11.19 3.32 5.22
N MET A 62 11.81 3.76 4.12
CA MET A 62 11.12 4.53 3.09
C MET A 62 10.10 3.68 2.34
N GLU A 63 10.46 2.48 1.91
CA GLU A 63 9.55 1.56 1.23
C GLU A 63 8.32 1.25 2.10
N MET A 64 8.52 0.98 3.39
CA MET A 64 7.41 0.79 4.34
C MET A 64 6.54 2.04 4.51
N THR A 65 7.14 3.23 4.58
CA THR A 65 6.40 4.51 4.64
C THR A 65 5.56 4.72 3.39
N GLN A 66 6.10 4.39 2.21
CA GLN A 66 5.40 4.55 0.94
C GLN A 66 4.28 3.53 0.79
N ALA A 67 4.47 2.30 1.25
CA ALA A 67 3.42 1.29 1.31
C ALA A 67 2.26 1.72 2.22
N GLN A 68 2.55 2.28 3.40
CA GLN A 68 1.55 2.84 4.30
C GLN A 68 0.75 3.98 3.64
N GLU A 69 1.42 4.88 2.94
CA GLU A 69 0.76 5.99 2.24
C GLU A 69 -0.12 5.49 1.10
N CYS A 70 0.31 4.47 0.35
CA CYS A 70 -0.54 3.82 -0.64
C CYS A 70 -1.77 3.18 0.01
N ALA A 71 -1.60 2.44 1.11
CA ALA A 71 -2.70 1.82 1.85
C ALA A 71 -3.75 2.84 2.31
N ARG A 72 -3.28 4.02 2.78
CA ARG A 72 -4.12 5.14 3.22
C ARG A 72 -4.88 5.81 2.07
N ARG A 73 -4.33 5.80 0.86
CA ARG A 73 -4.93 6.43 -0.33
C ARG A 73 -6.04 5.61 -0.98
N LEU A 74 -6.10 4.31 -0.71
CA LEU A 74 -7.17 3.44 -1.22
C LEU A 74 -8.53 3.97 -0.75
N SER A 75 -9.44 4.21 -1.71
CA SER A 75 -10.74 4.80 -1.43
C SER A 75 -11.67 3.86 -0.65
N GLU A 76 -12.65 4.44 0.06
CA GLU A 76 -13.69 3.65 0.75
C GLU A 76 -14.59 2.90 -0.27
N ASP A 77 -14.77 3.46 -1.46
CA ASP A 77 -15.48 2.78 -2.55
C ASP A 77 -14.73 1.52 -2.97
N TYR A 78 -13.42 1.62 -3.17
CA TYR A 78 -12.57 0.46 -3.48
C TYR A 78 -12.61 -0.58 -2.37
N ARG A 79 -12.57 -0.15 -1.11
CA ARG A 79 -12.74 -1.03 0.05
C ARG A 79 -14.06 -1.78 0.05
N ARG A 80 -15.15 -1.12 -0.34
CA ARG A 80 -16.48 -1.71 -0.41
C ARG A 80 -16.62 -2.72 -1.54
N ILE A 81 -15.99 -2.49 -2.70
CA ILE A 81 -16.04 -3.42 -3.84
C ILE A 81 -15.01 -4.57 -3.74
N MET A 82 -13.94 -4.38 -2.96
CA MET A 82 -12.91 -5.39 -2.71
C MET A 82 -12.88 -5.86 -1.25
N PRO A 83 -13.99 -6.40 -0.68
CA PRO A 83 -14.07 -6.73 0.74
C PRO A 83 -13.13 -7.85 1.18
N ASN A 84 -12.66 -8.67 0.23
CA ASN A 84 -11.78 -9.82 0.48
C ASN A 84 -10.30 -9.45 0.60
N LEU A 85 -9.92 -8.19 0.33
CA LEU A 85 -8.55 -7.73 0.54
C LEU A 85 -8.20 -7.75 2.05
N PRO A 86 -6.91 -7.92 2.38
CA PRO A 86 -6.38 -7.92 3.75
C PRO A 86 -6.41 -6.53 4.40
N TRP A 87 -7.61 -5.96 4.58
CA TRP A 87 -7.81 -4.59 5.04
C TRP A 87 -7.35 -4.33 6.47
N ALA A 88 -7.32 -5.37 7.32
CA ALA A 88 -6.85 -5.23 8.70
C ALA A 88 -5.32 -5.11 8.71
N GLU A 89 -4.65 -5.94 7.94
CA GLU A 89 -3.19 -6.01 7.79
C GLU A 89 -2.67 -4.74 7.10
N LEU A 90 -3.33 -4.28 6.04
CA LEU A 90 -3.02 -3.00 5.38
C LEU A 90 -3.08 -1.80 6.35
N ARG A 91 -3.99 -1.82 7.33
CA ARG A 91 -4.05 -0.79 8.38
C ARG A 91 -2.96 -0.98 9.43
N ALA A 92 -2.65 -2.22 9.77
CA ALA A 92 -1.64 -2.57 10.75
C ALA A 92 -0.23 -2.13 10.32
N LEU A 93 0.04 -2.01 9.01
CA LEU A 93 1.29 -1.46 8.48
C LEU A 93 1.71 -0.15 9.14
N ARG A 94 0.75 0.72 9.54
CA ARG A 94 1.06 2.00 10.23
C ARG A 94 1.84 1.81 11.53
N ASN A 95 1.67 0.68 12.19
CA ASN A 95 2.31 0.42 13.49
C ASN A 95 3.75 -0.06 13.34
N ALA A 96 4.19 -0.42 12.13
CA ALA A 96 5.52 -0.98 11.85
C ALA A 96 6.69 0.00 12.10
N LEU A 97 6.41 1.31 12.18
CA LEU A 97 7.43 2.36 12.24
C LEU A 97 7.36 3.21 13.52
N VAL A 98 6.40 2.98 14.41
CA VAL A 98 6.09 3.92 15.50
C VAL A 98 6.62 3.43 16.84
N HIS A 99 7.38 4.29 17.53
CA HIS A 99 7.58 4.27 18.98
C HIS A 99 7.23 5.64 19.60
N ASP A 100 7.12 5.71 20.93
CA ASP A 100 6.77 6.92 21.73
C ASP A 100 7.83 8.05 21.70
N TYR A 101 8.92 7.89 20.95
CA TYR A 101 9.99 8.87 20.75
C TYR A 101 10.24 9.00 19.25
N ASP A 102 10.67 10.18 18.77
CA ASP A 102 10.76 10.60 17.35
C ASP A 102 11.67 9.76 16.41
N GLU A 103 11.91 8.47 16.72
CA GLU A 103 12.76 7.54 16.00
C GLU A 103 11.97 6.30 15.55
N ILE A 104 12.40 5.71 14.43
CA ILE A 104 11.85 4.45 13.92
C ILE A 104 12.37 3.31 14.82
N ASP A 105 11.46 2.49 15.30
CA ASP A 105 11.79 1.23 15.98
C ASP A 105 12.30 0.21 14.95
N VAL A 106 13.61 -0.02 14.96
CA VAL A 106 14.25 -0.95 14.02
C VAL A 106 13.87 -2.41 14.29
N GLU A 107 13.56 -2.78 15.53
CA GLU A 107 13.12 -4.13 15.87
C GLU A 107 11.73 -4.38 15.29
N SER A 108 10.80 -3.46 15.54
CA SER A 108 9.45 -3.51 14.95
C SER A 108 9.47 -3.46 13.41
N LEU A 109 10.32 -2.61 12.82
CA LEU A 109 10.49 -2.52 11.37
C LEU A 109 11.00 -3.85 10.80
N TYR A 110 12.04 -4.41 11.41
CA TYR A 110 12.66 -5.67 10.97
C TYR A 110 11.68 -6.84 11.09
N ASP A 111 11.00 -6.98 12.22
CA ASP A 111 10.02 -8.06 12.42
C ASP A 111 8.85 -7.93 11.45
N THR A 112 8.32 -6.72 11.28
CA THR A 112 7.21 -6.48 10.35
C THR A 112 7.61 -6.84 8.92
N VAL A 113 8.76 -6.34 8.45
CA VAL A 113 9.19 -6.55 7.05
C VAL A 113 9.59 -8.00 6.76
N THR A 114 10.12 -8.72 7.76
CA THR A 114 10.58 -10.10 7.56
C THR A 114 9.51 -11.15 7.83
N GLN A 115 8.47 -10.85 8.62
CA GLN A 115 7.45 -11.82 9.02
C GLN A 115 6.06 -11.51 8.44
N ASP A 116 5.56 -10.28 8.63
CA ASP A 116 4.18 -9.93 8.30
C ASP A 116 4.02 -9.52 6.83
N VAL A 117 4.95 -8.70 6.33
CA VAL A 117 4.92 -8.17 4.97
C VAL A 117 4.95 -9.26 3.89
N PRO A 118 5.76 -10.33 3.98
CA PRO A 118 5.76 -11.41 2.99
C PRO A 118 4.41 -12.12 2.89
N ALA A 119 3.74 -12.32 4.04
CA ALA A 119 2.41 -12.92 4.08
C ALA A 119 1.34 -12.00 3.48
N LEU A 120 1.42 -10.70 3.76
CA LEU A 120 0.56 -9.68 3.16
C LEU A 120 0.76 -9.61 1.63
N ALA A 121 2.00 -9.50 1.17
CA ALA A 121 2.36 -9.44 -0.25
C ALA A 121 1.81 -10.66 -1.01
N THR A 122 1.96 -11.86 -0.43
CA THR A 122 1.40 -13.12 -0.98
C THR A 122 -0.11 -13.05 -1.18
N ARG A 123 -0.86 -12.42 -0.26
CA ARG A 123 -2.32 -12.28 -0.36
C ARG A 123 -2.76 -11.22 -1.37
N LEU A 124 -1.93 -10.21 -1.60
CA LEU A 124 -2.21 -9.13 -2.57
C LEU A 124 -1.87 -9.53 -4.00
N ARG A 125 -0.84 -10.38 -4.19
CA ARG A 125 -0.30 -10.72 -5.51
C ARG A 125 -1.34 -11.22 -6.52
N PRO A 126 -2.27 -12.14 -6.19
CA PRO A 126 -3.27 -12.60 -7.16
C PRO A 126 -4.21 -11.47 -7.63
N VAL A 127 -4.48 -10.49 -6.76
CA VAL A 127 -5.33 -9.35 -7.10
C VAL A 127 -4.59 -8.38 -8.02
N VAL A 128 -3.32 -8.13 -7.73
CA VAL A 128 -2.46 -7.29 -8.58
C VAL A 128 -2.23 -7.93 -9.95
N GLU A 129 -2.00 -9.24 -10.01
CA GLU A 129 -1.89 -9.98 -11.27
C GLU A 129 -3.16 -9.84 -12.12
N ALA A 130 -4.34 -10.00 -11.52
CA ALA A 130 -5.61 -9.80 -12.22
C ALA A 130 -5.72 -8.39 -12.83
N ILE A 131 -5.35 -7.35 -12.08
CA ILE A 131 -5.35 -5.95 -12.57
C ILE A 131 -4.43 -5.78 -13.78
N LEU A 132 -3.20 -6.32 -13.72
CA LEU A 132 -2.21 -6.17 -14.78
C LEU A 132 -2.54 -6.98 -16.05
N HIS A 133 -3.33 -8.05 -15.93
CA HIS A 133 -3.77 -8.87 -17.06
C HIS A 133 -5.07 -8.38 -17.72
N GLU A 134 -5.80 -7.48 -17.06
CA GLU A 134 -7.02 -6.84 -17.60
C GLU A 134 -6.73 -5.55 -18.39
N THR A 135 -5.46 -5.15 -18.52
CA THR A 135 -5.01 -3.95 -19.26
C THR A 135 -4.47 -4.30 -20.65
#